data_AF-A0AAN4RQD7-F1
#
_entry.id   AF-A0AAN4RQD7-F1
#
_cell.length_a   1.000
_cell.length_b   1.000
_cell.length_c   1.000
_cell.angle_alpha   90.00
_cell.angle_beta   90.00
_cell.angle_gamma   90.00
#
_symmetry.space_group_name_H-M   'P 1'
#
loop_
_entity.id
_entity.type
_entity.pdbx_description
1 polymer ?
#
loop_
_entity_poly.entity_id
_entity_poly.type
_entity_poly.pdbx_seq_one_letter_code
_entity_poly.pdbx_strand_id
1 'polypeptide(L)' 'MLITITVIVIGGLVGLVDLPGLIRRKEWRETAVYSGMLVIATGFSVIAANLWDFPSPLYIIMWIYEPVNQFLAHLTGT' A
#
# COMPACT_ATOMS: atom_id res chain seq x y z
N MET A 1 16.95 1.62 -3.91
CA MET A 1 17.04 2.14 -5.30
C MET A 1 17.05 1.05 -6.37
N LEU A 2 18.07 0.18 -6.45
CA LEU A 2 18.09 -0.92 -7.46
C LEU A 2 16.87 -1.83 -7.36
N ILE A 3 16.54 -2.30 -6.15
CA ILE A 3 15.39 -3.18 -5.90
C ILE A 3 14.08 -2.49 -6.31
N THR A 4 13.93 -1.20 -6.00
CA THR A 4 12.76 -0.40 -6.37
C THR A 4 12.57 -0.31 -7.88
N ILE A 5 13.66 -0.08 -8.62
CA ILE A 5 13.65 -0.04 -10.08
C ILE A 5 13.25 -1.41 -10.63
N THR A 6 13.81 -2.50 -10.09
CA THR A 6 13.43 -3.86 -10.46
C THR A 6 11.94 -4.12 -10.24
N VAL A 7 11.39 -3.73 -9.09
CA VAL A 7 9.95 -3.86 -8.78
C VAL A 7 9.09 -3.13 -9.80
N ILE A 8 9.43 -1.88 -10.13
CA ILE A 8 8.68 -1.07 -11.10
C ILE A 8 8.77 -1.68 -12.51
N VAL A 9 9.95 -2.13 -12.93
CA VAL A 9 10.15 -2.76 -14.24
C VAL A 9 9.34 -4.05 -14.34
N ILE A 10 9.36 -4.90 -13.32
CA ILE A 10 8.58 -6.14 -13.30
C ILE A 10 7.07 -5.83 -13.34
N GLY A 11 6.60 -4.88 -12.52
CA GLY A 11 5.19 -4.46 -12.54
C GLY A 11 4.76 -3.94 -13.91
N GLY A 12 5.62 -3.16 -14.58
CA GLY A 12 5.40 -2.67 -15.94
C GLY A 12 5.36 -3.80 -16.98
N LEU A 13 6.26 -4.78 -16.87
CA LEU A 13 6.28 -5.96 -17.76
C LEU A 13 5.02 -6.81 -17.60
N VAL A 14 4.57 -7.05 -16.38
CA VAL A 14 3.31 -7.76 -16.10
C VAL A 14 2.13 -7.02 -16.73
N GLY A 15 2.05 -5.71 -16.54
CA GLY A 15 1.03 -4.88 -17.18
C GLY A 15 1.08 -4.97 -18.71
N LEU A 16 2.28 -4.91 -19.30
CA LEU A 16 2.47 -5.00 -20.76
C LEU A 16 2.08 -6.35 -21.35
N VAL A 17 2.15 -7.44 -20.58
CA VAL A 17 1.76 -8.78 -21.05
C VAL A 17 0.24 -8.99 -20.89
N ASP A 18 -0.32 -8.62 -19.75
CA ASP A 18 -1.69 -8.99 -19.40
C ASP A 18 -2.75 -7.96 -19.86
N LEU A 19 -2.46 -6.65 -19.74
CA LEU A 19 -3.41 -5.59 -20.10
C LEU A 19 -3.81 -5.56 -21.58
N PRO A 20 -2.91 -5.72 -22.58
CA PRO A 20 -3.33 -5.63 -23.97
C PRO A 20 -4.31 -6.74 -24.37
N GLY A 21 -4.26 -7.91 -23.71
CA GLY A 21 -5.23 -8.98 -23.91
C GLY A 21 -6.63 -8.56 -23.47
N LEU A 22 -6.74 -7.97 -22.27
CA LEU A 22 -8.00 -7.50 -21.69
C LEU A 22 -8.59 -6.30 -22.47
N ILE A 23 -7.74 -5.35 -22.85
CA ILE A 23 -8.15 -4.18 -23.66
C ILE A 23 -8.70 -4.62 -25.01
N ARG A 24 -8.04 -5.59 -25.67
CA ARG A 24 -8.50 -6.15 -26.97
C ARG A 24 -9.86 -6.84 -26.85
N ARG A 25 -10.16 -7.46 -25.70
CA ARG A 25 -11.45 -8.11 -25.40
C ARG A 25 -12.55 -7.12 -25.02
N LYS A 26 -12.25 -5.82 -24.90
CA LYS A 26 -13.16 -4.76 -24.43
C LYS A 26 -13.71 -5.03 -23.01
N GLU A 27 -12.96 -5.78 -22.22
CA GLU A 27 -13.23 -6.12 -20.83
C GLU A 27 -12.82 -4.95 -19.92
N TRP A 28 -13.51 -3.81 -20.07
CA TRP A 28 -13.11 -2.54 -19.42
C TRP A 28 -13.17 -2.61 -17.90
N ARG A 29 -14.13 -3.37 -17.35
CA ARG A 29 -14.29 -3.55 -15.91
C ARG A 29 -13.14 -4.39 -15.36
N GLU A 30 -12.84 -5.53 -15.98
CA GLU A 30 -11.69 -6.36 -15.60
C GLU A 30 -10.39 -5.57 -15.75
N THR A 31 -10.25 -4.79 -16.83
CA THR A 31 -9.05 -3.96 -17.06
C THR A 31 -8.86 -2.96 -15.94
N ALA A 32 -9.91 -2.26 -15.52
CA ALA A 32 -9.82 -1.29 -14.43
C ALA A 32 -9.45 -1.94 -13.10
N VAL A 33 -10.08 -3.08 -12.77
CA VAL A 33 -9.80 -3.81 -11.52
C VAL A 33 -8.37 -4.35 -11.52
N TYR A 34 -7.97 -5.03 -12.60
CA TYR A 34 -6.63 -5.60 -12.74
C TYR A 34 -5.56 -4.50 -12.67
N SER A 35 -5.74 -3.40 -13.39
CA SER A 35 -4.81 -2.25 -13.35
C SER A 35 -4.69 -1.67 -11.95
N GLY A 36 -5.83 -1.50 -11.25
CA GLY A 36 -5.84 -1.01 -9.88
C GLY A 36 -5.09 -1.94 -8.92
N MET A 37 -5.35 -3.24 -9.01
CA MET A 37 -4.65 -4.25 -8.20
C MET A 37 -3.15 -4.28 -8.50
N LEU A 38 -2.75 -4.17 -9.77
CA LEU A 38 -1.35 -4.15 -10.19
C LEU A 38 -0.62 -2.91 -9.63
N VAL A 39 -1.25 -1.73 -9.68
CA VAL A 39 -0.70 -0.50 -9.10
C VAL A 39 -0.55 -0.62 -7.59
N ILE A 40 -1.57 -1.13 -6.89
CA ILE A 40 -1.54 -1.33 -5.43
C ILE A 40 -0.43 -2.32 -5.04
N ALA A 41 -0.36 -3.47 -5.71
CA ALA A 41 0.65 -4.49 -5.45
C ALA A 41 2.07 -3.97 -5.71
N THR A 42 2.27 -3.24 -6.80
CA THR A 42 3.55 -2.61 -7.14
C THR A 42 3.93 -1.55 -6.10
N GLY A 43 2.96 -0.72 -5.68
CA GLY A 43 3.15 0.27 -4.62
C GLY A 43 3.57 -0.33 -3.28
N PHE A 44 2.88 -1.38 -2.82
CA PHE A 44 3.27 -2.10 -1.61
C PHE A 44 4.64 -2.76 -1.73
N SER A 45 4.95 -3.30 -2.91
CA SER A 45 6.27 -3.88 -3.18
C SER A 45 7.38 -2.83 -3.12
N VAL A 46 7.12 -1.60 -3.57
CA VAL A 46 8.05 -0.46 -3.45
C VAL A 46 8.25 -0.05 -1.99
N ILE A 47 7.18 0.02 -1.20
CA ILE A 47 7.24 0.32 0.24
C ILE A 47 8.09 -0.73 0.95
N ALA A 48 7.80 -2.02 0.71
CA ALA A 48 8.52 -3.14 1.29
C ALA A 48 10.01 -3.17 0.85
N ALA A 49 10.28 -2.93 -0.43
CA ALA A 49 11.64 -2.93 -0.99
C ALA A 49 12.53 -1.81 -0.45
N ASN A 50 11.95 -0.70 -0.02
CA ASN A 50 12.69 0.40 0.60
C ASN A 50 12.79 0.25 2.12
N LEU A 51 12.27 -0.86 2.69
CA LEU A 51 12.15 -1.03 4.14
C LEU A 51 11.58 0.23 4.79
N TRP A 52 10.64 0.89 4.09
CA TRP A 52 10.01 2.07 4.67
C TRP A 52 9.34 1.57 5.93
N ASP A 53 9.78 2.09 7.08
CA ASP A 53 9.21 1.76 8.38
C ASP A 53 7.72 2.08 8.32
N PHE A 54 6.94 1.06 7.99
CA PHE A 54 5.50 1.12 8.09
C PHE A 54 5.25 1.32 9.58
N PRO A 55 4.53 2.38 9.99
CA PRO A 55 4.35 2.67 11.41
C PRO A 55 3.87 1.39 12.06
N SER A 56 4.64 0.93 13.06
CA SER A 56 4.34 -0.34 13.69
C SER A 56 2.89 -0.30 14.19
N PRO A 57 2.15 -1.42 14.20
CA PRO A 57 0.81 -1.45 14.76
C PRO A 57 0.75 -0.88 16.17
N LEU A 58 1.86 -0.95 16.91
CA LEU A 58 2.05 -0.33 18.21
C LEU A 58 1.90 1.20 18.17
N TYR A 59 2.32 1.88 17.11
CA TYR A 59 2.10 3.32 16.92
C TYR A 59 0.62 3.67 16.78
N ILE A 60 -0.14 2.83 16.07
CA ILE A 60 -1.60 3.00 15.93
C ILE A 60 -2.27 2.79 17.29
N ILE A 61 -1.84 1.77 18.03
CA ILE A 61 -2.32 1.51 19.39
C ILE A 61 -2.00 2.68 20.32
N MET A 62 -0.77 3.19 20.29
CA MET A 62 -0.36 4.36 21.08
C MET A 62 -1.21 5.58 20.72
N TRP A 63 -1.42 5.87 19.44
CA TRP A 63 -2.23 7.00 18.98
C TRP A 63 -3.69 6.94 19.46
N ILE A 64 -4.27 5.74 19.55
CA ILE A 64 -5.62 5.54 20.11
C ILE A 64 -5.61 5.67 21.63
N TYR A 65 -4.57 5.17 22.30
CA TYR A 65 -4.49 5.11 23.75
C TYR A 65 -4.15 6.45 24.40
N GLU A 66 -3.34 7.27 23.73
CA GLU A 66 -2.88 8.58 24.21
C GLU A 66 -4.01 9.55 24.58
N PRO A 67 -5.05 9.79 23.74
CA PRO A 67 -6.16 10.67 24.11
C PRO A 67 -7.00 10.10 25.26
N VAL A 68 -7.14 8.78 25.34
CA VAL A 68 -7.83 8.11 26.46
C VAL A 68 -7.05 8.31 27.75
N ASN A 69 -5.73 8.16 27.71
CA ASN A 69 -4.86 8.36 28.86
C ASN A 69 -4.85 9.82 29.33
N GLN A 70 -4.80 10.78 28.42
CA GLN A 70 -4.89 12.21 28.75
C GLN A 70 -6.25 12.57 29.38
N PHE A 71 -7.34 11.99 28.86
CA PHE A 71 -8.67 12.17 29.44
C PHE A 71 -8.77 11.60 30.85
N LEU A 72 -8.25 10.39 31.06
CA LEU A 72 -8.20 9.77 32.39
C LEU A 72 -7.33 10.57 33.36
N ALA A 73 -6.13 11.01 32.95
CA ALA A 73 -5.24 11.83 33.76
C ALA A 73 -5.92 13.13 34.21
N HIS A 74 -6.67 13.78 33.30
CA HIS A 74 -7.43 14.99 33.61
C HIS A 74 -8.56 14.75 34.63
N LEU A 75 -9.18 13.56 34.64
CA LEU A 75 -10.21 13.19 35.60
C LEU A 75 -9.65 12.77 36.97
N THR A 76 -8.49 12.10 37.00
CA THR A 76 -7.85 11.64 38.24
C THR A 76 -6.92 12.67 38.90
N GLY A 77 -6.72 13.84 38.28
CA GLY A 77 -6.04 14.99 38.91
C GLY A 77 -4.53 14.85 39.04
N THR A 78 -3.88 14.07 38.16
CA THR A 78 -2.41 14.00 37.99
C THR A 78 -1.99 14.73 36.73
#